data_AF-A0AAU1FUX4-F1
#
_entry.id   AF-A0AAU1FUX4-F1
#
_cell.length_a   1.000
_cell.length_b   1.000
_cell.length_c   1.000
_cell.angle_alpha   90.00
_cell.angle_beta   90.00
_cell.angle_gamma   90.00
#
_symmetry.space_group_name_H-M   'P 1'
#
loop_
_entity.id
_entity.type
_entity.pdbx_description
1 polymer ?
#
loop_
_entity_poly.entity_id
_entity_poly.type
_entity_poly.pdbx_seq_one_letter_code
_entity_poly.pdbx_strand_id
1 'polypeptide(L)'
;MLTIASDADVLARFGRALADPIRCRILLALRDAPVYPAELADALGISRTRLSNHLACLRDCGLVVTVPDGRRTRYELADERLGHALDDLRTAVVAVETDRMCVDADEKGCC
;
A
#
# COMPACT_ATOMS: atom_id res chain seq x y z
N MET A 1 -16.45 16.61 16.34
CA MET A 1 -17.01 15.32 16.79
C MET A 1 -16.35 14.22 15.97
N LEU A 2 -15.37 13.50 16.53
CA LEU A 2 -14.88 12.27 15.90
C LEU A 2 -15.99 11.23 16.06
N THR A 3 -16.71 10.93 15.00
CA THR A 3 -17.55 9.74 14.95
C THR A 3 -16.63 8.54 15.10
N ILE A 4 -16.82 7.77 16.17
CA ILE A 4 -16.21 6.44 16.29
C ILE A 4 -16.76 5.66 15.10
N ALA A 5 -15.93 5.49 14.08
CA ALA A 5 -16.26 4.63 12.96
C ALA A 5 -16.52 3.24 13.52
N SER A 6 -17.52 2.53 13.00
CA SER A 6 -17.71 1.14 13.42
C SER A 6 -16.44 0.35 13.11
N ASP A 7 -16.13 -0.68 13.92
CA ASP A 7 -14.95 -1.52 13.68
C ASP A 7 -14.94 -2.08 12.23
N ALA A 8 -16.13 -2.35 11.69
CA ALA A 8 -16.32 -2.76 10.30
C ALA A 8 -15.90 -1.67 9.28
N ASP A 9 -16.21 -0.40 9.53
CA ASP A 9 -15.80 0.71 8.65
C ASP A 9 -14.28 0.92 8.68
N VAL A 10 -13.64 0.71 9.83
CA VAL A 10 -12.17 0.79 9.96
C VAL A 10 -11.53 -0.34 9.16
N LEU A 11 -12.00 -1.58 9.35
CA LEU A 11 -11.54 -2.74 8.60
C LEU A 11 -11.80 -2.59 7.09
N ALA A 12 -12.92 -2.00 6.68
CA ALA A 12 -13.22 -1.76 5.27
C ALA A 12 -12.27 -0.73 4.64
N ARG A 13 -11.91 0.35 5.35
CA ARG A 13 -10.90 1.32 4.89
C ARG A 13 -9.53 0.67 4.77
N PHE A 14 -9.15 -0.11 5.77
CA PHE A 14 -7.89 -0.85 5.77
C PHE A 14 -7.83 -1.86 4.61
N GLY A 15 -8.88 -2.66 4.42
CA GLY A 15 -9.00 -3.59 3.30
C GLY A 15 -8.97 -2.90 1.94
N ARG A 16 -9.65 -1.74 1.81
CA ARG A 16 -9.58 -0.92 0.60
C ARG A 16 -8.15 -0.52 0.28
N ALA A 17 -7.38 -0.05 1.28
CA ALA A 17 -5.98 0.31 1.06
C ALA A 17 -5.12 -0.88 0.63
N LEU A 18 -5.29 -2.04 1.28
CA LEU A 18 -4.51 -3.25 0.97
C LEU A 18 -4.93 -3.98 -0.32
N ALA A 19 -6.09 -3.66 -0.89
CA ALA A 19 -6.57 -4.30 -2.12
C ALA A 19 -5.77 -3.93 -3.39
N ASP A 20 -4.78 -3.03 -3.30
CA ASP A 20 -3.95 -2.62 -4.43
C ASP A 20 -2.47 -2.93 -4.17
N PRO A 21 -1.78 -3.63 -5.09
CA PRO A 21 -0.41 -4.07 -4.88
C PRO A 21 0.60 -2.91 -4.78
N ILE A 22 0.35 -1.79 -5.46
CA ILE A 22 1.21 -0.61 -5.37
C ILE A 22 1.04 0.04 -3.99
N ARG A 23 -0.19 0.18 -3.49
CA ARG A 23 -0.45 0.66 -2.13
C ARG A 23 0.22 -0.21 -1.07
N CYS A 24 0.17 -1.54 -1.21
CA CYS A 24 0.88 -2.44 -0.31
C CYS A 24 2.40 -2.22 -0.35
N ARG A 25 3.00 -2.09 -1.54
CA ARG A 25 4.44 -1.79 -1.67
C ARG A 25 4.82 -0.46 -1.03
N ILE A 26 3.98 0.57 -1.18
CA ILE A 26 4.17 1.87 -0.52
C ILE A 26 4.18 1.69 1.00
N LEU A 27 3.18 1.01 1.57
CA LEU A 27 3.08 0.79 3.01
C LEU A 27 4.28 0.01 3.56
N LEU A 28 4.74 -1.02 2.83
CA LEU A 28 5.93 -1.78 3.20
C LEU A 28 7.22 -0.95 3.13
N ALA A 29 7.36 -0.08 2.13
CA ALA A 29 8.50 0.83 2.06
C ALA A 29 8.49 1.84 3.23
N LEU A 30 7.31 2.37 3.58
CA LEU A 30 7.14 3.30 4.70
C LEU A 30 7.27 2.65 6.08
N ARG A 31 7.09 1.33 6.18
CA ARG A 31 7.37 0.54 7.39
C ARG A 31 8.86 0.60 7.73
N ASP A 32 9.74 0.52 6.73
CA ASP A 32 11.18 0.45 6.94
C ASP A 32 11.76 1.81 7.35
N ALA A 33 11.32 2.87 6.68
CA ALA A 33 11.72 4.23 6.99
C ALA A 33 10.73 5.25 6.40
N PRO A 34 10.71 6.48 6.93
CA PRO A 34 10.12 7.63 6.26
C PRO A 34 10.74 7.87 4.88
N VAL A 35 9.94 8.03 3.82
CA VAL A 35 10.45 8.19 2.43
C VAL A 35 9.84 9.41 1.73
N TYR A 36 10.61 10.05 0.85
CA TYR A 36 10.12 11.16 0.03
C TYR A 36 9.35 10.65 -1.21
N PRO A 37 8.32 11.38 -1.68
CA PRO A 37 7.52 10.97 -2.85
C PRO A 37 8.32 10.73 -4.12
N ALA A 38 9.39 11.53 -4.34
CA ALA A 38 10.22 11.38 -5.53
C ALA A 38 10.96 10.02 -5.51
N GLU A 39 11.59 9.69 -4.39
CA GLU A 39 12.31 8.43 -4.19
C GLU A 39 11.36 7.24 -4.27
N LEU A 40 10.15 7.37 -3.73
CA LEU A 40 9.14 6.33 -3.78
C LEU A 40 8.63 6.08 -5.21
N ALA A 41 8.47 7.13 -6.02
CA ALA A 41 8.07 7.01 -7.42
C ALA A 41 9.15 6.29 -8.24
N ASP A 42 10.41 6.64 -8.00
CA ASP A 42 11.57 6.07 -8.67
C ASP A 42 11.75 4.59 -8.27
N ALA A 43 11.68 4.28 -6.97
CA ALA A 43 11.79 2.91 -6.46
C ALA A 43 10.67 1.97 -6.96
N LEU A 44 9.45 2.50 -7.15
CA LEU A 44 8.31 1.73 -7.64
C LEU A 44 8.18 1.74 -9.17
N GLY A 45 8.99 2.54 -9.88
CA GLY A 45 8.93 2.67 -11.34
C GLY A 45 7.61 3.23 -11.87
N ILE A 46 6.95 4.11 -11.10
CA ILE A 46 5.64 4.68 -11.47
C ILE A 46 5.71 6.20 -11.60
N SER A 47 4.80 6.77 -12.39
CA SER A 47 4.74 8.23 -12.53
C SER A 47 4.32 8.91 -11.22
N ARG A 48 4.80 10.13 -10.99
CA ARG A 48 4.47 10.94 -9.81
C ARG A 48 2.96 11.18 -9.65
N THR A 49 2.24 11.31 -10.75
CA THR A 49 0.77 11.44 -10.75
C THR A 49 0.10 10.17 -10.21
N ARG A 50 0.52 8.99 -10.71
CA ARG A 50 0.00 7.71 -10.22
C ARG A 50 0.31 7.52 -8.75
N LEU A 51 1.55 7.81 -8.35
CA LEU A 51 1.94 7.75 -6.94
C LEU A 51 1.07 8.67 -6.06
N SER A 52 0.86 9.92 -6.49
CA SER A 52 0.07 10.90 -5.73
C SER A 52 -1.37 10.42 -5.50
N ASN A 53 -1.96 9.73 -6.48
CA ASN A 53 -3.29 9.13 -6.34
C ASN A 53 -3.31 8.01 -5.28
N HIS A 54 -2.30 7.13 -5.28
CA HIS A 54 -2.17 6.09 -4.27
C HIS A 54 -1.95 6.68 -2.87
N LEU A 55 -1.07 7.68 -2.75
CA LEU A 55 -0.81 8.38 -1.48
C LEU A 55 -2.05 9.12 -0.97
N ALA A 56 -2.85 9.73 -1.85
CA ALA A 56 -4.12 10.34 -1.46
C ALA A 56 -5.07 9.30 -0.87
N CYS A 57 -5.27 8.18 -1.56
CA CYS A 57 -6.10 7.09 -1.06
C CYS A 57 -5.59 6.55 0.31
N LEU A 58 -4.28 6.39 0.48
CA LEU A 58 -3.70 5.95 1.75
C LEU A 58 -3.89 6.95 2.89
N ARG A 59 -3.79 8.26 2.60
CA ARG A 59 -4.09 9.33 3.56
C ARG A 59 -5.57 9.35 3.93
N ASP A 60 -6.45 9.23 2.95
CA ASP A 60 -7.91 9.20 3.17
C ASP A 60 -8.33 7.96 3.99
N CYS A 61 -7.58 6.87 3.88
CA CYS A 61 -7.75 5.68 4.72
C CYS A 61 -7.09 5.82 6.11
N GLY A 62 -6.37 6.91 6.38
CA GLY A 62 -5.71 7.18 7.66
C GLY A 62 -4.46 6.33 7.92
N LEU A 63 -3.86 5.74 6.88
CA LEU A 63 -2.72 4.81 7.04
C LEU A 63 -1.36 5.48 6.91
N VAL A 64 -1.31 6.64 6.26
CA VAL A 64 -0.07 7.40 6.07
C VAL A 64 -0.29 8.86 6.41
N VAL A 65 0.78 9.51 6.86
CA VAL A 65 0.81 10.92 7.19
C VAL A 65 1.92 11.62 6.42
N THR A 66 1.76 12.92 6.23
CA THR A 66 2.77 13.78 5.61
C THR A 66 3.46 14.59 6.70
N VAL A 67 4.77 14.45 6.81
CA VAL A 67 5.57 15.17 7.80
C VAL A 67 6.45 16.19 7.08
N PRO A 68 6.36 17.49 7.43
CA PRO A 68 7.25 18.51 6.91
C PRO A 68 8.70 18.24 7.35
N ASP A 69 9.62 18.28 6.40
CA ASP A 69 11.05 18.10 6.63
C ASP A 69 11.82 19.19 5.87
N GLY A 70 11.95 20.34 6.53
CA GLY A 70 12.52 21.55 5.95
C GLY A 70 11.71 22.06 4.75
N ARG A 71 12.32 21.99 3.56
CA ARG A 71 11.69 22.39 2.28
C ARG A 71 10.98 21.25 1.56
N ARG A 72 11.08 20.02 2.10
CA ARG A 72 10.49 18.82 1.52
C ARG A 72 9.42 18.28 2.46
N THR A 73 8.60 17.37 1.95
CA THR A 73 7.64 16.62 2.74
C THR A 73 7.93 15.15 2.54
N ARG A 74 8.10 14.43 3.65
CA ARG A 74 8.25 12.97 3.65
C ARG A 74 6.93 12.32 4.06
N TYR A 75 6.77 11.08 3.67
CA TYR A 75 5.63 10.26 4.05
C TYR A 75 6.08 9.25 5.08
N GLU A 76 5.16 8.95 6.00
CA GLU A 76 5.35 8.04 7.12
C GLU A 76 4.08 7.24 7.33
N LEU A 77 4.19 6.06 7.95
CA LEU A 77 3.02 5.39 8.49
C LEU A 77 2.37 6.27 9.56
N ALA A 78 1.04 6.23 9.63
CA ALA A 78 0.30 7.03 10.61
C ALA A 78 0.57 6.60 12.06
N ASP A 79 0.93 5.33 12.28
CA ASP A 79 1.23 4.74 13.59
C ASP A 79 2.22 3.58 13.42
N GLU A 80 3.14 3.39 14.36
CA GLU A 80 4.10 2.28 14.36
C GLU A 80 3.41 0.91 14.48
N ARG A 81 2.27 0.83 15.17
CA ARG A 81 1.44 -0.38 15.29
C ARG A 81 0.95 -0.88 13.95
N LEU A 82 0.80 0.02 12.97
CA LEU A 82 0.45 -0.35 11.60
C LEU A 82 1.55 -1.18 10.95
N GLY A 83 2.82 -0.85 11.22
CA GLY A 83 3.96 -1.64 10.75
C GLY A 83 3.93 -3.07 11.29
N HIS A 84 3.70 -3.21 12.60
CA HIS A 84 3.54 -4.53 13.24
C HIS A 84 2.34 -5.30 12.68
N ALA A 85 1.19 -4.64 12.51
CA ALA A 85 -0.01 -5.28 11.94
C ALA A 85 0.22 -5.79 10.51
N LEU A 86 0.97 -5.04 9.68
CA LEU A 86 1.34 -5.48 8.33
C LEU A 86 2.26 -6.72 8.37
N ASP A 87 3.18 -6.78 9.32
CA ASP A 87 4.05 -7.94 9.53
C ASP A 87 3.27 -9.16 10.01
N ASP A 88 2.34 -8.97 10.96
CA ASP A 88 1.45 -10.01 11.46
C ASP A 88 0.54 -10.55 10.35
N LEU A 89 -0.06 -9.67 9.53
CA LEU A 89 -0.87 -10.08 8.38
C LEU A 89 -0.06 -10.89 7.36
N ARG A 90 1.16 -10.46 7.03
CA ARG A 90 2.03 -11.21 6.12
C ARG A 90 2.36 -12.60 6.68
N THR A 91 2.56 -12.70 7.98
CA THR A 91 2.93 -13.95 8.66
C THR A 91 1.71 -14.88 8.84
N ALA A 92 0.55 -14.31 9.13
CA ALA A 92 -0.71 -15.03 9.26
C ALA A 92 -1.20 -15.60 7.93
N VAL A 93 -0.89 -14.93 6.81
CA VAL A 93 -1.14 -15.45 5.46
C VAL A 93 -0.06 -16.48 5.11
N VAL A 94 -0.26 -17.70 5.59
CA VAL A 94 0.52 -18.87 5.17
C VAL A 94 0.15 -19.20 3.72
N ALA A 95 1.11 -19.01 2.81
CA ALA A 95 1.18 -19.53 1.43
C ALA A 95 -0.16 -19.72 0.69
N VAL A 96 -0.55 -18.74 -0.12
CA VAL A 96 -1.19 -19.08 -1.40
C VAL A 96 -0.06 -19.10 -2.41
N GLU A 97 0.38 -20.30 -2.77
CA GLU A 97 1.14 -20.49 -3.99
C GLU A 97 0.42 -19.72 -5.09
N THR A 98 1.11 -18.76 -5.70
CA THR A 98 0.75 -18.25 -7.01
C THR A 98 1.00 -19.36 -8.04
N ASP A 99 0.41 -20.54 -7.85
CA ASP A 99 0.24 -21.51 -8.90
C ASP A 99 -1.09 -21.20 -9.59
N ARG A 100 -1.04 -20.18 -10.43
CA ARG A 100 -1.84 -20.00 -11.64
C ARG A 100 -1.21 -18.85 -12.42
N MET A 101 0.03 -19.08 -12.83
CA MET A 101 0.39 -18.66 -14.18
C MET A 101 -0.56 -19.39 -15.13
N CYS A 102 -1.64 -18.75 -15.55
CA CYS A 102 -2.28 -19.13 -16.81
C CYS A 102 -1.34 -18.66 -17.94
N VAL A 103 -0.24 -19.39 -18.15
CA VAL A 103 0.33 -19.55 -19.49
C VAL A 103 -0.55 -20.61 -20.15
N ASP A 104 -1.71 -20.18 -20.64
CA ASP A 104 -2.50 -20.86 -21.66
C ASP A 104 -3.31 -19.78 -22.38
N ALA A 105 -2.56 -18.85 -22.96
CA ALA A 105 -3.04 -18.00 -24.04
C ALA A 105 -2.27 -18.38 -25.30
N ASP A 106 -2.38 -19.63 -25.73
CA ASP A 106 -2.27 -20.02 -27.15
C ASP A 106 -2.64 -21.51 -27.35
N GLU A 107 -3.93 -21.82 -27.25
CA GLU A 107 -4.49 -22.96 -28.00
C GLU A 107 -5.69 -22.48 -28.83
N LYS A 108 -5.38 -21.65 -29.83
CA LYS A 108 -6.15 -21.58 -31.08
C LYS A 108 -5.21 -21.51 -32.29
N GLY A 109 -4.71 -22.68 -32.67
CA GLY A 109 -4.56 -23.11 -34.06
C GLY A 109 -3.29 -22.71 -34.82
N CYS A 110 -2.40 -23.68 -35.05
CA CYS A 110 -1.64 -23.75 -36.30
C CYS A 110 -1.14 -25.18 -36.58
N CYS A 111 -1.51 -25.70 -37.76
CA CYS A 111 -1.17 -26.97 -38.43
C CYS A 111 -1.82 -28.27 -37.92
#